data_AF-A0A061I2H6-F1
#
_entry.id   AF-A0A061I2H6-F1
#
_cell.length_a   1.000
_cell.length_b   1.000
_cell.length_c   1.000
_cell.angle_alpha   90.00
_cell.angle_beta   90.00
_cell.angle_gamma   90.00
#
_symmetry.space_group_name_H-M   'P 1'
#
loop_
_entity.id
_entity.type
_entity.pdbx_description
1 polymer ?
#
loop_
_entity_poly.entity_id
_entity_poly.type
_entity_poly.pdbx_seq_one_letter_code
_entity_poly.pdbx_strand_id
1 'polypeptide(L)'
;MKTYQLLHSIFQFPNPAISYPYIYSLASSIVEKLQEIDKRKPEDTAELQIFQEGIKVLEALVTIAEEQHRSQLVACLLPVLISFLLEENALGSATSVMRSLHDFALQNLMQIGPRYSSVFRNVMASSPAMRARLEAAVKGNQESVRVEPPSKHAKNLGRNSSIQLKTNFL
;
A
#
# COMPACT_ATOMS: atom_id res chain seq x y z
N MET A 1 8.06 3.70 -16.27
CA MET A 1 6.86 2.82 -16.31
C MET A 1 7.09 1.50 -17.03
N LYS A 2 7.41 1.49 -18.32
CA LYS A 2 7.54 0.23 -19.11
C LYS A 2 8.51 -0.79 -18.49
N THR A 3 9.60 -0.34 -17.86
CA THR A 3 10.57 -1.21 -17.19
C THR A 3 9.99 -1.91 -15.95
N TYR A 4 9.20 -1.22 -15.12
CA TYR A 4 8.53 -1.84 -13.96
C TYR A 4 7.48 -2.86 -14.40
N GLN A 5 6.72 -2.55 -15.44
CA GLN A 5 5.76 -3.49 -16.03
C GLN A 5 6.44 -4.75 -16.60
N LEU A 6 7.60 -4.58 -17.23
CA LEU A 6 8.42 -5.70 -17.71
C LEU A 6 8.91 -6.57 -16.54
N LEU A 7 9.46 -5.96 -15.49
CA LEU A 7 9.91 -6.68 -14.29
C LEU A 7 8.77 -7.49 -13.69
N HIS A 8 7.61 -6.87 -13.49
CA HIS A 8 6.42 -7.53 -12.99
C HIS A 8 5.99 -8.72 -13.88
N SER A 9 6.07 -8.56 -15.20
CA SER A 9 5.74 -9.64 -16.15
C SER A 9 6.74 -10.80 -16.10
N ILE A 10 8.04 -10.52 -15.94
CA ILE A 10 9.08 -11.54 -15.79
C ILE A 10 8.86 -12.32 -14.48
N PHE A 11 8.53 -11.61 -13.41
CA PHE A 11 8.31 -12.17 -12.08
C PHE A 11 7.08 -13.08 -12.03
N GLN A 12 6.05 -12.74 -12.80
CA GLN A 12 4.83 -13.53 -12.93
C GLN A 12 4.90 -14.59 -14.03
N PHE A 13 6.05 -14.75 -14.70
CA PHE A 13 6.16 -15.69 -15.81
C PHE A 13 6.01 -17.15 -15.31
N PRO A 14 5.12 -17.97 -15.91
CA PRO A 14 4.72 -19.26 -15.32
C PRO A 14 5.80 -20.33 -15.22
N ASN A 15 6.94 -20.18 -15.92
CA ASN A 15 8.01 -21.16 -15.93
C ASN A 15 9.16 -20.75 -15.01
N PRO A 16 9.33 -21.41 -13.84
CA PRO A 16 10.40 -21.10 -12.87
C PRO A 16 11.81 -21.24 -13.43
N ALA A 17 12.04 -22.17 -14.36
CA ALA A 17 13.34 -22.36 -14.97
C ALA A 17 13.79 -21.13 -15.79
N ILE A 18 12.83 -20.31 -16.21
CA ILE A 18 13.09 -19.05 -16.93
C ILE A 18 13.02 -17.88 -15.97
N SER A 19 11.96 -17.76 -15.14
CA SER A 19 11.77 -16.58 -14.29
C SER A 19 12.77 -16.48 -13.14
N TYR A 20 13.16 -17.60 -12.52
CA TYR A 20 13.99 -17.58 -11.32
C TYR A 20 15.39 -17.02 -11.56
N PRO A 21 16.13 -17.38 -12.62
CA PRO A 21 17.42 -16.75 -12.92
C PRO A 21 17.35 -15.21 -13.05
N TYR A 22 16.28 -14.68 -13.65
CA TYR A 22 16.08 -13.24 -13.72
C TYR A 22 15.73 -12.65 -12.36
N ILE A 23 14.86 -13.31 -11.58
CA ILE A 23 14.52 -12.86 -10.24
C ILE A 23 15.77 -12.81 -9.34
N TYR A 24 16.57 -13.88 -9.31
CA TYR A 24 17.79 -13.95 -8.50
C TYR A 24 18.84 -12.91 -8.91
N SER A 25 19.00 -12.65 -10.20
CA SER A 25 19.95 -11.64 -10.68
C SER A 25 19.49 -10.20 -10.45
N LEU A 26 18.18 -9.96 -10.37
CA LEU A 26 17.61 -8.61 -10.22
C LEU A 26 17.23 -8.26 -8.77
N ALA A 27 16.96 -9.25 -7.92
CA ALA A 27 16.45 -9.03 -6.56
C ALA A 27 17.36 -8.12 -5.73
N SER A 28 18.68 -8.34 -5.74
CA SER A 28 19.64 -7.52 -5.00
C SER A 28 19.63 -6.06 -5.46
N SER A 29 19.68 -5.82 -6.78
CA SER A 29 19.65 -4.46 -7.33
C SER A 29 18.33 -3.72 -7.03
N ILE A 30 17.20 -4.42 -7.00
CA ILE A 30 15.91 -3.82 -6.62
C ILE A 30 15.91 -3.46 -5.13
N VAL A 31 16.42 -4.33 -4.26
CA VAL A 31 16.55 -4.06 -2.82
C VAL A 31 17.52 -2.89 -2.54
N GLU A 32 18.62 -2.77 -3.28
CA GLU A 32 19.52 -1.62 -3.15
C GLU A 32 18.82 -0.31 -3.58
N LYS A 33 18.11 -0.33 -4.71
CA LYS A 33 17.36 0.83 -5.19
C LYS A 33 16.27 1.27 -4.20
N LEU A 34 15.66 0.35 -3.47
CA LEU A 34 14.73 0.69 -2.38
C LEU A 34 15.37 1.50 -1.25
N GLN A 35 16.59 1.13 -0.86
CA GLN A 35 17.29 1.82 0.20
C GLN A 35 17.71 3.23 -0.23
N GLU A 36 17.85 3.46 -1.54
CA GLU A 36 18.03 4.81 -2.09
C GLU A 36 16.73 5.61 -2.12
N ILE A 37 15.61 4.95 -2.41
CA ILE A 37 14.26 5.55 -2.43
C ILE A 37 13.90 6.14 -1.06
N ASP A 38 14.30 5.48 0.03
CA ASP A 38 14.14 6.00 1.41
C ASP A 38 14.71 7.43 1.60
N LYS A 39 15.74 7.78 0.83
CA LYS A 39 16.47 9.06 0.96
C LYS A 39 15.89 10.19 0.12
N ARG A 40 15.00 9.90 -0.84
CA ARG A 40 14.41 10.88 -1.76
C ARG A 40 12.89 10.91 -1.58
N LYS A 41 12.29 12.10 -1.61
CA LYS A 41 10.84 12.26 -1.68
C LYS A 41 10.44 12.66 -3.10
N PRO A 42 9.34 12.13 -3.67
CA PRO A 42 8.92 12.52 -5.01
C PRO A 42 8.48 13.98 -5.02
N GLU A 43 8.96 14.73 -6.02
CA GLU A 43 8.64 16.15 -6.19
C GLU A 43 7.35 16.36 -6.98
N ASP A 44 7.04 15.41 -7.88
CA ASP A 44 5.89 15.47 -8.77
C ASP A 44 5.13 14.13 -8.88
N THR A 45 4.03 14.15 -9.61
CA THR A 45 3.17 12.98 -9.84
C THR A 45 3.86 11.87 -10.62
N ALA A 46 4.79 12.19 -11.53
CA ALA A 46 5.48 11.18 -12.33
C ALA A 46 6.48 10.40 -11.45
N GLU A 47 7.21 11.10 -10.58
CA GLU A 47 8.08 10.48 -9.58
C GLU A 47 7.29 9.66 -8.57
N LEU A 48 6.14 10.17 -8.10
CA LEU A 48 5.25 9.41 -7.22
C LEU A 48 4.84 8.07 -7.84
N GLN A 49 4.43 8.07 -9.10
CA GLN A 49 4.07 6.82 -9.78
C GLN A 49 5.26 5.87 -9.90
N ILE A 50 6.48 6.39 -10.12
CA ILE A 50 7.69 5.56 -10.16
C ILE A 50 7.90 4.85 -8.82
N PHE A 51 7.72 5.55 -7.71
CA PHE A 51 7.84 4.99 -6.37
C PHE A 51 6.78 3.90 -6.15
N GLN A 52 5.52 4.17 -6.48
CA GLN A 52 4.42 3.23 -6.33
C GLN A 52 4.62 1.95 -7.18
N GLU A 53 5.05 2.09 -8.43
CA GLU A 53 5.34 0.93 -9.28
C GLU A 53 6.55 0.12 -8.79
N GLY A 54 7.57 0.80 -8.24
CA GLY A 54 8.69 0.14 -7.56
C GLY A 54 8.21 -0.76 -6.42
N ILE A 55 7.38 -0.21 -5.53
CA ILE A 55 6.79 -0.97 -4.41
C ILE A 55 5.96 -2.16 -4.92
N LYS A 56 5.12 -2.00 -5.95
CA LYS A 56 4.33 -3.11 -6.51
C LYS A 56 5.21 -4.26 -7.04
N VAL A 57 6.31 -3.93 -7.71
CA VAL A 57 7.28 -4.94 -8.18
C VAL A 57 7.87 -5.72 -7.01
N LEU A 58 8.06 -5.07 -5.86
CA LEU A 58 8.57 -5.72 -4.66
C LEU A 58 7.54 -6.56 -3.93
N GLU A 59 6.29 -6.12 -3.87
CA GLU A 59 5.20 -6.96 -3.37
C GLU A 59 5.05 -8.23 -4.22
N ALA A 60 5.21 -8.10 -5.54
CA ALA A 60 5.25 -9.25 -6.44
C ALA A 60 6.45 -10.15 -6.13
N LEU A 61 7.64 -9.57 -5.90
CA LEU A 61 8.83 -10.32 -5.50
C LEU A 61 8.63 -11.06 -4.16
N VAL A 62 8.03 -10.42 -3.16
CA VAL A 62 7.67 -11.07 -1.88
C VAL A 62 6.69 -12.21 -2.09
N THR A 63 5.75 -12.06 -3.03
CA THR A 63 4.74 -13.08 -3.31
C THR A 63 5.33 -14.34 -3.94
N ILE A 64 6.29 -14.17 -4.86
CA ILE A 64 6.92 -15.29 -5.57
C ILE A 64 8.14 -15.89 -4.84
N ALA A 65 8.77 -15.13 -3.94
CA ALA A 65 9.94 -15.59 -3.21
C ALA A 65 9.63 -16.85 -2.39
N GLU A 66 10.64 -17.69 -2.18
CA GLU A 66 10.56 -18.85 -1.29
C GLU A 66 10.33 -18.42 0.16
N GLU A 67 9.63 -19.25 0.94
CA GLU A 67 9.21 -18.94 2.31
C GLU A 67 10.36 -18.47 3.21
N GLN A 68 11.54 -19.07 3.06
CA GLN A 68 12.76 -18.69 3.77
C GLN A 68 13.24 -17.26 3.50
N HIS A 69 12.98 -16.72 2.30
CA HIS A 69 13.41 -15.38 1.89
C HIS A 69 12.30 -14.33 2.03
N ARG A 70 11.02 -14.74 2.05
CA ARG A 70 9.88 -13.82 2.21
C ARG A 70 10.01 -12.91 3.42
N SER A 71 10.37 -13.49 4.57
CA SER A 71 10.50 -12.74 5.83
C SER A 71 11.56 -11.64 5.74
N GLN A 72 12.67 -11.92 5.06
CA GLN A 72 13.76 -10.95 4.86
C GLN A 72 13.33 -9.82 3.92
N LEU A 73 12.67 -10.15 2.81
CA LEU A 73 12.16 -9.14 1.86
C LEU A 73 11.12 -8.22 2.51
N VAL A 74 10.21 -8.79 3.32
CA VAL A 74 9.24 -7.99 4.09
C VAL A 74 9.96 -7.09 5.10
N ALA A 75 10.99 -7.60 5.79
CA ALA A 75 11.78 -6.79 6.71
C ALA A 75 12.50 -5.62 6.01
N CYS A 76 12.86 -5.75 4.74
CA CYS A 76 13.41 -4.65 3.93
C CYS A 76 12.33 -3.67 3.44
N LEU A 77 11.14 -4.17 3.12
CA LEU A 77 10.04 -3.35 2.60
C LEU A 77 9.42 -2.43 3.68
N LEU A 78 9.29 -2.93 4.91
CA LEU A 78 8.65 -2.19 6.01
C LEU A 78 9.31 -0.82 6.28
N PRO A 79 10.64 -0.70 6.45
CA PRO A 79 11.31 0.59 6.62
C PRO A 79 10.99 1.61 5.52
N VAL A 80 10.97 1.17 4.25
CA VAL A 80 10.70 2.03 3.09
C VAL A 80 9.27 2.57 3.14
N LEU A 81 8.28 1.70 3.41
CA LEU A 81 6.89 2.15 3.53
C LEU A 81 6.70 3.10 4.72
N ILE A 82 7.40 2.87 5.82
CA ILE A 82 7.28 3.72 7.03
C ILE A 82 7.91 5.10 6.80
N SER A 83 8.99 5.19 6.01
CA SER A 83 9.62 6.49 5.74
C SER A 83 8.77 7.41 4.86
N PHE A 84 7.85 6.83 4.09
CA PHE A 84 6.84 7.55 3.33
C PHE A 84 5.70 8.11 4.19
N LEU A 85 5.54 7.62 5.43
CA LEU A 85 4.49 8.12 6.30
C LEU A 85 4.80 9.54 6.75
N LEU A 86 3.86 10.46 6.59
CA LEU A 86 3.95 11.80 7.15
C LEU A 86 3.75 11.76 8.67
N GLU A 87 4.40 12.67 9.37
CA GLU A 87 4.16 12.91 10.80
C GLU A 87 2.87 13.71 11.00
N GLU A 88 2.26 13.62 12.20
CA GLU A 88 0.97 14.24 12.54
C GLU A 88 0.95 15.76 12.23
N ASN A 89 2.08 16.43 12.47
CA ASN A 89 2.24 17.88 12.22
C ASN A 89 2.45 18.25 10.74
N ALA A 90 2.83 17.29 9.88
CA ALA A 90 3.16 17.53 8.48
C ALA A 90 1.97 17.31 7.53
N LEU A 91 0.91 16.62 7.98
CA LEU A 91 -0.23 16.29 7.13
C LEU A 91 -0.96 17.54 6.62
N GLY A 92 -1.13 18.54 7.49
CA GLY A 92 -1.86 19.77 7.19
C GLY A 92 -1.20 20.62 6.09
N SER A 93 0.13 20.62 6.01
CA SER A 93 0.93 21.38 5.05
C SER A 93 1.46 20.55 3.88
N ALA A 94 1.24 19.23 3.87
CA ALA A 94 1.76 18.35 2.83
C ALA A 94 1.10 18.61 1.47
N THR A 95 1.91 18.54 0.41
CA THR A 95 1.45 18.56 -0.98
C THR A 95 0.55 17.36 -1.28
N SER A 96 -0.28 17.45 -2.32
CA SER A 96 -1.12 16.34 -2.77
C SER A 96 -0.31 15.08 -3.10
N VAL A 97 0.88 15.26 -3.69
CA VAL A 97 1.83 14.19 -4.02
C VAL A 97 2.28 13.45 -2.76
N MET A 98 2.69 14.19 -1.72
CA MET A 98 3.13 13.61 -0.45
C MET A 98 1.99 12.92 0.31
N ARG A 99 0.78 13.48 0.28
CA ARG A 99 -0.41 12.82 0.88
C ARG A 99 -0.73 11.52 0.17
N SER A 100 -0.72 11.52 -1.17
CA SER A 100 -0.97 10.30 -1.94
C SER A 100 0.09 9.22 -1.69
N LEU A 101 1.36 9.60 -1.50
CA LEU A 101 2.40 8.66 -1.11
C LEU A 101 2.16 8.09 0.30
N HIS A 102 1.78 8.93 1.25
CA HIS A 102 1.44 8.54 2.61
C HIS A 102 0.28 7.54 2.64
N ASP A 103 -0.82 7.85 1.96
CA ASP A 103 -2.02 7.00 1.91
C ASP A 103 -1.70 5.64 1.29
N PHE A 104 -0.95 5.66 0.18
CA PHE A 104 -0.46 4.45 -0.47
C PHE A 104 0.36 3.60 0.49
N ALA A 105 1.34 4.19 1.18
CA ALA A 105 2.21 3.48 2.09
C ALA A 105 1.45 2.91 3.30
N LEU A 106 0.54 3.70 3.88
CA LEU A 106 -0.30 3.27 5.00
C LEU A 106 -1.19 2.10 4.61
N GLN A 107 -1.83 2.14 3.43
CA GLN A 107 -2.64 1.04 2.92
C GLN A 107 -1.82 -0.25 2.77
N ASN A 108 -0.62 -0.16 2.20
CA ASN A 108 0.29 -1.31 2.07
C ASN A 108 0.66 -1.88 3.44
N LEU A 109 1.02 -1.03 4.40
CA LEU A 109 1.37 -1.45 5.77
C LEU A 109 0.20 -2.15 6.47
N MET A 110 -1.03 -1.67 6.27
CA MET A 110 -2.23 -2.29 6.83
C MET A 110 -2.52 -3.69 6.23
N GLN A 111 -2.13 -3.93 4.97
CA GLN A 111 -2.25 -5.26 4.34
C GLN A 111 -1.15 -6.22 4.78
N ILE A 112 0.09 -5.72 4.89
CA ILE A 112 1.27 -6.51 5.27
C ILE A 112 1.20 -6.92 6.74
N GLY A 113 0.74 -6.03 7.63
CA GLY A 113 0.73 -6.23 9.08
C GLY A 113 0.11 -7.56 9.54
N PRO A 114 -1.15 -7.86 9.17
CA PRO A 114 -1.80 -9.13 9.52
C PRO A 114 -1.11 -10.35 8.89
N ARG A 115 -0.64 -10.22 7.64
CA ARG A 115 -0.07 -11.33 6.86
C ARG A 115 1.32 -11.76 7.35
N TYR A 116 2.13 -10.81 7.82
CA TYR A 116 3.52 -11.04 8.24
C TYR A 116 3.76 -10.57 9.69
N SER A 117 2.83 -10.89 10.59
CA SER A 117 2.77 -10.34 11.95
C SER A 117 4.02 -10.58 12.82
N SER A 118 4.74 -11.69 12.64
CA SER A 118 6.00 -11.97 13.35
C SER A 118 7.11 -11.01 12.91
N VAL A 119 7.34 -10.91 11.60
CA VAL A 119 8.33 -10.00 11.00
C VAL A 119 8.01 -8.56 11.33
N PHE A 120 6.74 -8.17 11.20
CA PHE A 120 6.27 -6.82 11.50
C PHE A 120 6.56 -6.44 12.96
N ARG A 121 6.21 -7.32 13.91
CA ARG A 121 6.50 -7.09 15.34
C ARG A 121 7.99 -6.98 15.61
N ASN A 122 8.81 -7.83 14.99
CA ASN A 122 10.27 -7.79 15.17
C ASN A 122 10.87 -6.47 14.67
N VAL A 123 10.44 -5.98 13.50
CA VAL A 123 10.88 -4.71 12.94
C VAL A 123 10.43 -3.52 13.80
N MET A 124 9.18 -3.54 14.31
CA MET A 124 8.70 -2.49 15.22
C MET A 124 9.43 -2.52 16.57
N ALA A 125 9.82 -3.70 17.05
CA ALA A 125 10.57 -3.85 18.28
C ALA A 125 12.03 -3.38 18.14
N SER A 126 12.62 -3.49 16.95
CA SER A 126 14.00 -3.04 16.69
C SER A 126 14.13 -1.52 16.54
N SER A 127 13.03 -0.81 16.25
CA SER A 127 13.04 0.64 16.07
C SER A 127 11.81 1.32 16.69
N PRO A 128 11.93 1.88 17.91
CA PRO A 128 10.86 2.64 18.55
C PRO A 128 10.39 3.85 17.71
N ALA A 129 11.29 4.48 16.98
CA ALA A 129 10.97 5.61 16.11
C ALA A 129 10.04 5.21 14.95
N MET A 130 10.31 4.06 14.31
CA MET A 130 9.45 3.53 13.25
C MET A 130 8.07 3.17 13.78
N ARG A 131 8.03 2.56 14.96
CA ARG A 131 6.77 2.23 15.64
C ARG A 131 5.93 3.48 15.93
N ALA A 132 6.53 4.50 16.54
CA ALA A 132 5.85 5.75 16.85
C ALA A 132 5.30 6.44 15.59
N ARG A 133 6.08 6.43 14.50
CA ARG A 133 5.66 7.00 13.22
C ARG A 133 4.45 6.28 12.60
N LEU A 134 4.44 4.94 12.66
CA LEU A 134 3.30 4.15 12.22
C LEU A 134 2.06 4.41 13.09
N GLU A 135 2.21 4.43 14.42
CA GLU A 135 1.12 4.68 15.35
C GLU A 135 0.48 6.06 15.11
N ALA A 136 1.31 7.10 14.91
CA ALA A 136 0.85 8.44 14.56
C ALA A 136 0.08 8.47 13.23
N ALA A 137 0.61 7.82 12.19
CA ALA A 137 -0.05 7.73 10.89
C ALA A 137 -1.41 7.03 10.96
N VAL A 138 -1.50 5.92 11.70
CA VAL A 138 -2.76 5.18 11.89
C VAL A 138 -3.78 6.04 12.65
N LYS A 139 -3.34 6.76 13.69
CA LYS A 139 -4.21 7.65 14.46
C LYS A 139 -4.76 8.79 13.59
N GLY A 140 -3.90 9.48 12.85
CA GLY A 140 -4.31 10.57 11.94
C GLY A 140 -5.28 10.11 10.85
N ASN A 141 -5.12 8.89 10.35
CA ASN A 141 -6.05 8.30 9.39
C ASN A 141 -7.43 8.00 10.02
N GLN A 142 -7.49 7.51 11.26
CA GLN A 142 -8.76 7.27 11.96
C GLN A 142 -9.53 8.58 12.24
N GLU A 143 -8.81 9.66 12.56
CA GLU A 143 -9.41 10.98 12.76
C GLU A 143 -9.93 11.57 11.45
N SER A 144 -9.19 11.43 10.36
CA SER A 144 -9.62 11.90 9.02
C SER A 144 -10.87 11.15 8.52
N VAL A 145 -10.93 9.83 8.70
CA VAL A 145 -12.10 9.01 8.31
C VAL A 145 -13.34 9.33 9.17
N ARG A 146 -13.17 9.80 10.40
CA ARG A 146 -14.29 10.22 11.25
C ARG A 146 -14.85 11.60 10.89
N VAL A 147 -14.10 12.42 10.16
CA VAL A 147 -14.49 13.80 9.79
C VAL A 147 -15.16 13.88 8.42
N GLU A 148 -15.13 12.82 7.60
CA GLU A 148 -16.01 12.73 6.42
C GLU A 148 -17.42 12.26 6.84
N PRO A 149 -18.45 13.12 6.87
CA PRO A 149 -19.83 12.65 7.02
C PRO A 149 -20.17 11.78 5.80
N PRO A 150 -21.03 10.74 5.95
CA PRO A 150 -21.51 10.00 4.80
C PRO A 150 -22.22 10.97 3.86
N SER A 151 -21.58 11.25 2.72
CA SER A 151 -22.20 12.01 1.65
C SER A 151 -23.40 11.20 1.16
N LYS A 152 -24.59 11.70 1.50
CA LYS A 152 -25.88 11.19 1.02
C LYS A 152 -25.98 11.44 -0.47
N HIS A 153 -25.36 10.60 -1.30
CA HIS A 153 -25.61 10.52 -2.73
C HIS A 153 -25.83 9.07 -3.16
N ALA A 154 -26.77 8.39 -2.50
CA ALA A 154 -27.55 7.31 -3.10
C ALA A 154 -28.97 7.82 -3.29
N LYS A 155 -29.24 8.46 -4.44
CA LYS A 155 -30.63 8.65 -4.90
C LYS A 155 -31.17 7.25 -5.23
N ASN A 156 -31.95 6.73 -4.28
CA ASN A 156 -32.79 5.56 -4.39
C ASN A 156 -33.46 5.43 -5.77
N LEU A 157 -33.02 4.45 -6.57
CA LEU A 157 -33.90 3.78 -7.53
C LEU A 157 -34.74 2.78 -6.74
N GLY A 158 -36.04 3.00 -6.68
CA GLY A 158 -36.97 2.06 -6.05
C GLY A 158 -38.09 2.78 -5.33
N ARG A 159 -39.07 3.30 -6.08
CA ARG A 159 -40.38 3.61 -5.52
C ARG A 159 -41.44 2.84 -6.28
N ASN A 160 -41.75 1.68 -5.75
CA ASN A 160 -42.86 0.82 -6.12
C ASN A 160 -44.15 1.59 -5.76
N SER A 161 -44.96 1.90 -6.76
CA SER A 161 -46.23 2.60 -6.58
C SER A 161 -47.34 1.64 -6.15
N SER A 162 -47.70 1.77 -4.87
CA SER A 162 -49.07 1.77 -4.32
C SER A 162 -50.02 0.62 -4.65
N ILE A 163 -50.19 -0.24 -3.64
CA ILE A 163 -51.37 -1.07 -3.37
C ILE A 163 -52.65 -0.20 -3.44
N GLN A 164 -53.63 -0.60 -4.26
CA GLN A 164 -55.01 -0.12 -4.13
C GLN A 164 -55.92 -1.33 -3.89
N LEU A 165 -56.32 -1.52 -2.64
CA LEU A 165 -57.42 -2.40 -2.26
C LEU A 165 -58.71 -1.58 -2.41
N LYS A 166 -59.60 -1.97 -3.33
CA LYS A 166 -61.00 -1.51 -3.34
C LYS A 166 -61.93 -2.71 -3.38
N THR A 167 -62.49 -2.99 -2.21
CA THR A 167 -63.68 -3.81 -2.00
C THR A 167 -64.91 -3.06 -2.51
N ASN A 168 -65.77 -3.72 -3.28
CA ASN A 168 -67.22 -3.48 -3.29
C ASN A 168 -67.93 -4.74 -3.77
N PHE A 169 -68.70 -5.34 -2.86
CA PHE A 169 -69.74 -6.31 -3.16
C PHE A 169 -71.06 -5.55 -3.22
N LEU A 170 -71.81 -5.72 -4.30
CA LEU A 170 -73.27 -5.64 -4.40
C LEU A 170 -73.69 -6.18 -5.76
#